data_AF-A0A8B3FKU4-F1
#
_entry.id   AF-A0A8B3FKU4-F1
#
_cell.length_a   1.000
_cell.length_b   1.000
_cell.length_c   1.000
_cell.angle_alpha   90.00
_cell.angle_beta   90.00
_cell.angle_gamma   90.00
#
_symmetry.space_group_name_H-M   'P 1'
#
loop_
_entity.id
_entity.type
_entity.pdbx_description
1 polymer ?
#
loop_
_entity_poly.entity_id
_entity_poly.type
_entity_poly.pdbx_seq_one_letter_code
_entity_poly.pdbx_strand_id
1 'polypeptide(L)'
;MKRRAFIQSAALLPLAMQLPVHAGTADLCISQPGNDDKRKRLSIAVISDLHIDNDDLLSSFKKALNNIKEKNKISNIIIPGDISDRHEYISKVMGAVENTFQGGDEKIIEILGNHDVRGPDSKSWTKDPDKENPYYKFIIEKYKKMNAKKINHKKKHACFDIFIGDHHFIALNTDRGLKDQAYYDDSTLEWFEKKVSEKVKGRKFVISHQPLNDTHWRSNLFGGFGEQDEKIKSILSKHPKTVVISGHIHNGFGVLEAMQKEFGTLIEIPSFNRTENGLREKGYGFILQIESDSITFEAWNFLKNQHYPEYDVKITDHAISSILEKKQENEECYKSLVAENYPWEKIAENNDGGDNITEGQEHFGLRRLWPNYKWEQYSSDPLLKQTY
;
A
#
# COMPACT_ATOMS: atom_id res chain seq x y z
N MET A 1 44.49 32.51 -30.39
CA MET A 1 43.49 32.93 -31.40
C MET A 1 43.26 31.77 -32.36
N LYS A 2 42.00 31.54 -32.80
CA LYS A 2 41.45 30.45 -33.67
C LYS A 2 40.64 29.41 -32.86
N ARG A 3 39.33 29.61 -32.72
CA ARG A 3 38.19 29.24 -33.62
C ARG A 3 37.86 27.74 -33.53
N ARG A 4 36.81 27.43 -32.74
CA ARG A 4 36.05 26.18 -32.78
C ARG A 4 35.16 26.19 -34.02
N ALA A 5 35.17 25.10 -34.78
CA ALA A 5 34.26 24.86 -35.89
C ALA A 5 33.08 24.01 -35.41
N PHE A 6 31.88 24.48 -35.78
CA PHE A 6 30.61 23.75 -35.78
C PHE A 6 30.65 22.64 -36.83
N ILE A 7 30.09 21.46 -36.52
CA ILE A 7 29.46 20.60 -37.53
C ILE A 7 28.12 20.13 -36.97
N GLN A 8 27.05 20.64 -37.59
CA GLN A 8 25.70 20.08 -37.55
C GLN A 8 25.66 18.82 -38.41
N SER A 9 24.90 17.81 -37.99
CA SER A 9 24.16 16.98 -38.93
C SER A 9 22.87 16.50 -38.29
N ALA A 10 21.79 16.93 -38.91
CA ALA A 10 20.43 16.49 -38.68
C ALA A 10 20.21 15.11 -39.32
N ALA A 11 19.40 14.28 -38.68
CA ALA A 11 18.68 13.21 -39.36
C ALA A 11 17.21 13.31 -38.93
N LEU A 12 16.40 13.78 -39.88
CA LEU A 12 14.94 13.76 -39.85
C LEU A 12 14.44 12.31 -39.89
N LEU A 13 13.41 12.00 -39.10
CA LEU A 13 12.40 10.99 -39.44
C LEU A 13 10.99 11.58 -39.28
N PRO A 14 10.02 11.11 -40.08
CA PRO A 14 8.97 11.96 -40.63
C PRO A 14 7.69 12.00 -39.80
N LEU A 15 7.06 13.17 -39.87
CA LEU A 15 5.71 13.49 -39.41
C LEU A 15 4.68 13.00 -40.46
N ALA A 16 3.92 11.95 -40.14
CA ALA A 16 2.70 11.49 -40.82
C ALA A 16 2.10 10.35 -39.97
N MET A 17 0.85 10.32 -39.50
CA MET A 17 -0.36 11.08 -39.74
C MET A 17 -1.12 11.20 -38.41
N GLN A 18 -1.47 12.43 -38.02
CA GLN A 18 -2.57 12.66 -37.09
C GLN A 18 -3.87 12.36 -37.85
N LEU A 19 -4.61 11.35 -37.43
CA LEU A 19 -6.02 11.24 -37.80
C LEU A 19 -6.84 12.06 -36.78
N PRO A 20 -7.76 12.92 -37.25
CA PRO A 20 -8.62 13.69 -36.37
C PRO A 20 -9.74 12.78 -35.87
N VAL A 21 -9.70 12.36 -34.60
CA VAL A 21 -10.92 11.87 -33.96
C VAL A 21 -11.81 13.09 -33.74
N HIS A 22 -12.71 13.27 -34.70
CA HIS A 22 -13.85 14.14 -34.57
C HIS A 22 -14.59 13.74 -33.28
N ALA A 23 -14.54 14.61 -32.28
CA ALA A 23 -15.50 14.61 -31.18
C ALA A 23 -16.86 15.01 -31.76
N GLY A 24 -17.50 14.07 -32.44
CA GLY A 24 -18.88 14.12 -32.86
C GLY A 24 -19.75 13.59 -31.74
N THR A 25 -20.58 14.48 -31.20
CA THR A 25 -21.83 14.21 -30.48
C THR A 25 -22.33 12.76 -30.54
N ALA A 26 -22.13 12.03 -29.45
CA ALA A 26 -22.90 10.84 -29.10
C ALA A 26 -23.19 10.88 -27.59
N ASP A 27 -23.76 12.01 -27.15
CA ASP A 27 -24.73 11.98 -26.05
C ASP A 27 -25.95 11.22 -26.60
N LEU A 28 -26.13 9.97 -26.13
CA LEU A 28 -27.42 9.34 -25.84
C LEU A 28 -27.22 7.84 -25.60
N CYS A 29 -27.80 7.37 -24.50
CA CYS A 29 -28.03 5.96 -24.14
C CYS A 29 -26.88 5.20 -23.46
N ILE A 30 -26.32 5.77 -22.40
CA ILE A 30 -25.98 4.97 -21.22
C ILE A 30 -26.76 5.56 -20.06
N SER A 31 -27.88 4.92 -19.71
CA SER A 31 -28.52 5.13 -18.43
C SER A 31 -27.48 4.83 -17.35
N GLN A 32 -26.96 5.86 -16.69
CA GLN A 32 -26.25 5.67 -15.44
C GLN A 32 -27.16 4.86 -14.51
N PRO A 33 -26.71 3.72 -13.95
CA PRO A 33 -27.50 3.03 -12.94
C PRO A 33 -27.82 4.03 -11.84
N GLY A 34 -29.12 4.13 -11.56
CA GLY A 34 -29.71 5.12 -10.68
C GLY A 34 -29.00 5.20 -9.33
N ASN A 35 -28.70 6.44 -8.96
CA ASN A 35 -28.09 6.88 -7.73
C ASN A 35 -29.08 6.75 -6.55
N ASP A 36 -29.46 5.52 -6.18
CA ASP A 36 -30.45 5.27 -5.13
C ASP A 36 -30.09 4.17 -4.11
N ASP A 37 -28.83 3.71 -4.07
CA ASP A 37 -28.34 2.98 -2.90
C ASP A 37 -27.46 3.89 -2.05
N LYS A 38 -28.09 4.72 -1.20
CA LYS A 38 -27.43 5.48 -0.12
C LYS A 38 -26.87 4.55 0.98
N ARG A 39 -26.30 3.41 0.62
CA ARG A 39 -25.34 2.74 1.50
C ARG A 39 -24.08 3.59 1.52
N LYS A 40 -23.79 4.14 2.71
CA LYS A 40 -22.76 5.16 2.97
C LYS A 40 -21.39 4.66 2.46
N ARG A 41 -20.97 5.12 1.28
CA ARG A 41 -19.61 4.92 0.76
C ARG A 41 -18.62 5.36 1.83
N LEU A 42 -17.74 4.46 2.26
CA LEU A 42 -16.70 4.78 3.23
C LEU A 42 -15.45 5.19 2.48
N SER A 43 -14.92 6.36 2.79
CA SER A 43 -13.70 6.90 2.18
C SER A 43 -12.62 7.10 3.24
N ILE A 44 -11.39 6.67 2.93
CA ILE A 44 -10.24 6.70 3.84
C ILE A 44 -9.01 7.13 3.05
N ALA A 45 -8.23 8.08 3.55
CA ALA A 45 -6.93 8.41 2.98
C ALA A 45 -5.90 7.38 3.43
N VAL A 46 -5.06 6.89 2.51
CA VAL A 46 -4.02 5.89 2.80
C VAL A 46 -2.70 6.42 2.26
N ILE A 47 -1.73 6.64 3.16
CA ILE A 47 -0.46 7.32 2.86
C ILE A 47 0.64 6.64 3.66
N SER A 48 1.72 6.23 3.01
CA SER A 48 2.82 5.48 3.64
C SER A 48 4.16 6.19 3.53
N ASP A 49 5.16 5.72 4.28
CA ASP A 49 6.58 6.05 4.10
C ASP A 49 6.82 7.56 4.08
N LEU A 50 6.41 8.20 5.18
CA LEU A 50 6.47 9.65 5.34
C LEU A 50 7.92 10.13 5.51
N HIS A 51 8.73 9.36 6.25
CA HIS A 51 10.12 9.68 6.61
C HIS A 51 10.33 11.16 7.00
N ILE A 52 9.46 11.69 7.86
CA ILE A 52 9.53 13.10 8.24
C ILE A 52 10.63 13.27 9.28
N ASP A 53 11.75 13.89 8.93
CA ASP A 53 12.91 14.07 9.82
C ASP A 53 13.28 15.55 10.06
N ASN A 54 12.51 16.48 9.47
CA ASN A 54 12.71 17.91 9.57
C ASN A 54 11.37 18.68 9.48
N ASP A 55 11.39 19.96 9.87
CA ASP A 55 10.17 20.78 9.93
C ASP A 55 9.60 21.14 8.54
N ASP A 56 10.40 21.16 7.47
CA ASP A 56 9.91 21.41 6.10
C ASP A 56 9.09 20.23 5.57
N LEU A 57 9.54 19.00 5.84
CA LEU A 57 8.78 17.79 5.54
C LEU A 57 7.50 17.73 6.36
N LEU A 58 7.56 18.08 7.65
CA LEU A 58 6.37 18.15 8.50
C LEU A 58 5.37 19.20 8.01
N SER A 59 5.84 20.36 7.57
CA SER A 59 5.01 21.42 6.98
C SER A 59 4.32 20.95 5.70
N SER A 60 5.06 20.26 4.84
CA SER A 60 4.51 19.63 3.64
C SER A 60 3.42 18.62 4.00
N PHE A 61 3.68 17.72 4.94
CA PHE A 61 2.69 16.74 5.37
C PHE A 61 1.44 17.39 5.98
N LYS A 62 1.58 18.42 6.81
CA LYS A 62 0.43 19.21 7.31
C LYS A 62 -0.42 19.83 6.19
N LYS A 63 0.23 20.30 5.11
CA LYS A 63 -0.49 20.78 3.91
C LYS A 63 -1.26 19.65 3.23
N ALA A 64 -0.68 18.45 3.11
CA ALA A 64 -1.37 17.28 2.58
C ALA A 64 -2.58 16.89 3.45
N LEU A 65 -2.40 16.81 4.78
CA LEU A 65 -3.48 16.56 5.75
C LEU A 65 -4.63 17.56 5.58
N ASN A 66 -4.31 18.85 5.44
CA ASN A 66 -5.33 19.88 5.21
C ASN A 66 -6.05 19.70 3.86
N ASN A 67 -5.35 19.34 2.78
CA ASN A 67 -6.00 19.07 1.50
C ASN A 67 -6.93 17.84 1.60
N ILE A 68 -6.49 16.76 2.24
CA ILE A 68 -7.29 15.55 2.48
C ILE A 68 -8.57 15.89 3.24
N LYS A 69 -8.44 16.63 4.34
CA LYS A 69 -9.56 16.98 5.21
C LYS A 69 -10.52 17.98 4.54
N GLU A 70 -9.97 19.09 4.05
CA GLU A 70 -10.78 20.23 3.66
C GLU A 70 -11.17 20.24 2.19
N LYS A 71 -10.34 19.70 1.29
CA LYS A 71 -10.63 19.68 -0.15
C LYS A 71 -11.22 18.35 -0.59
N ASN A 72 -10.63 17.24 -0.16
CA ASN A 72 -11.15 15.90 -0.49
C ASN A 72 -12.30 15.45 0.43
N LYS A 73 -12.56 16.17 1.53
CA LYS A 73 -13.63 15.87 2.51
C LYS A 73 -13.51 14.47 3.12
N ILE A 74 -12.29 13.98 3.26
CA ILE A 74 -11.98 12.68 3.87
C ILE A 74 -11.75 12.88 5.36
N SER A 75 -12.34 11.99 6.16
CA SER A 75 -12.33 12.09 7.64
C SER A 75 -11.78 10.84 8.33
N ASN A 76 -11.14 9.95 7.58
CA ASN A 76 -10.43 8.78 8.10
C ASN A 76 -9.07 8.67 7.42
N ILE A 77 -8.06 8.19 8.14
CA ILE A 77 -6.70 8.04 7.59
C ILE A 77 -6.03 6.76 8.08
N ILE A 78 -5.29 6.12 7.19
CA ILE A 78 -4.40 4.99 7.44
C ILE A 78 -2.98 5.40 7.06
N ILE A 79 -2.02 5.17 7.96
CA ILE A 79 -0.59 5.35 7.74
C ILE A 79 0.12 4.02 8.03
N PRO A 80 0.45 3.22 7.01
CA PRO A 80 1.03 1.90 7.17
C PRO A 80 2.55 1.95 7.37
N GLY A 81 3.02 2.75 8.33
CA GLY A 81 4.41 2.76 8.80
C GLY A 81 5.32 3.80 8.16
N ASP A 82 6.57 3.77 8.63
CA ASP A 82 7.66 4.70 8.34
C ASP A 82 7.26 6.17 8.46
N ILE A 83 6.73 6.48 9.64
CA ILE A 83 6.30 7.84 10.03
C ILE A 83 7.51 8.77 10.03
N SER A 84 8.62 8.34 10.64
CA SER A 84 9.83 9.15 10.75
C SER A 84 11.09 8.33 11.09
N ASP A 85 12.24 8.82 10.62
CA ASP A 85 13.55 8.31 11.04
C ASP A 85 13.97 8.78 12.46
N ARG A 86 13.16 9.63 13.09
CA ARG A 86 13.49 10.31 14.35
C ARG A 86 12.30 10.34 15.30
N HIS A 87 12.52 9.87 16.54
CA HIS A 87 11.44 9.70 17.52
C HIS A 87 10.72 10.99 17.91
N GLU A 88 11.36 12.17 17.77
CA GLU A 88 10.76 13.47 18.05
C GLU A 88 9.75 13.85 16.96
N TYR A 89 10.01 13.46 15.72
CA TYR A 89 9.12 13.71 14.60
C TYR A 89 7.98 12.71 14.54
N ILE A 90 8.15 11.46 14.99
CA ILE A 90 7.02 10.52 15.18
C ILE A 90 5.90 11.19 16.00
N SER A 91 6.26 11.79 17.15
CA SER A 91 5.28 12.50 17.99
C SER A 91 4.69 13.74 17.32
N LYS A 92 5.49 14.52 16.59
CA LYS A 92 5.01 15.71 15.86
C LYS A 92 4.03 15.33 14.75
N VAL A 93 4.29 14.22 14.05
CA VAL A 93 3.48 13.72 12.94
C VAL A 93 2.16 13.16 13.46
N MET A 94 2.19 12.22 14.40
CA MET A 94 0.97 11.69 15.02
C MET A 94 0.13 12.80 15.67
N GLY A 95 0.77 13.78 16.31
CA GLY A 95 0.08 14.96 16.83
C GLY A 95 -0.53 15.84 15.75
N ALA A 96 0.10 15.99 14.58
CA ALA A 96 -0.48 16.71 13.45
C ALA A 96 -1.71 15.99 12.90
N VAL A 97 -1.64 14.66 12.77
CA VAL A 97 -2.75 13.80 12.34
C VAL A 97 -3.91 13.87 13.33
N GLU A 98 -3.64 13.73 14.63
CA GLU A 98 -4.65 13.87 15.70
C GLU A 98 -5.31 15.26 15.68
N ASN A 99 -4.54 16.32 15.42
CA ASN A 99 -5.06 17.69 15.35
C ASN A 99 -5.90 17.96 14.10
N THR A 100 -5.65 17.27 12.98
CA THR A 100 -6.46 17.39 11.77
C THR A 100 -7.74 16.56 11.86
N PHE A 101 -7.67 15.37 12.46
CA PHE A 101 -8.80 14.44 12.52
C PHE A 101 -9.35 14.31 13.95
N GLN A 102 -10.11 15.34 14.37
CA GLN A 102 -10.61 15.52 15.75
C GLN A 102 -12.07 15.07 15.96
N GLY A 103 -12.82 14.81 14.90
CA GLY A 103 -14.24 14.43 15.02
C GLY A 103 -14.43 13.05 15.69
N GLY A 104 -15.52 12.88 16.45
CA GLY A 104 -15.76 11.64 17.22
C GLY A 104 -15.89 10.37 16.37
N ASP A 105 -16.41 10.51 15.14
CA ASP A 105 -16.57 9.40 14.20
C ASP A 105 -15.31 9.16 13.34
N GLU A 106 -14.31 10.02 13.43
CA GLU A 106 -13.09 9.98 12.62
C GLU A 106 -12.13 8.92 13.14
N LYS A 107 -11.60 8.11 12.23
CA LYS A 107 -10.72 6.99 12.57
C LYS A 107 -9.33 7.22 12.01
N ILE A 108 -8.34 7.01 12.88
CA ILE A 108 -6.92 7.13 12.58
C ILE A 108 -6.32 5.76 12.86
N ILE A 109 -5.65 5.20 11.85
CA ILE A 109 -4.90 3.96 11.98
C ILE A 109 -3.47 4.25 11.58
N GLU A 110 -2.59 4.36 12.56
CA GLU A 110 -1.16 4.60 12.36
C GLU A 110 -0.42 3.41 12.94
N ILE A 111 0.34 2.68 12.13
CA ILE A 111 1.31 1.68 12.60
C ILE A 111 2.73 2.19 12.43
N LEU A 112 3.67 1.57 13.12
CA LEU A 112 5.10 1.84 12.99
C LEU A 112 5.70 0.98 11.86
N GLY A 113 6.62 1.57 11.09
CA GLY A 113 7.46 0.84 10.15
C GLY A 113 8.86 0.56 10.70
N ASN A 114 9.74 -0.02 9.89
CA ASN A 114 11.08 -0.38 10.32
C ASN A 114 11.91 0.84 10.73
N HIS A 115 11.80 1.97 10.01
CA HIS A 115 12.52 3.19 10.37
C HIS A 115 12.07 3.77 11.71
N ASP A 116 10.82 3.55 12.08
CA ASP A 116 10.29 4.01 13.37
C ASP A 116 10.79 3.18 14.56
N VAL A 117 11.16 1.91 14.35
CA VAL A 117 11.45 0.94 15.44
C VAL A 117 12.90 0.50 15.52
N ARG A 118 13.66 0.55 14.42
CA ARG A 118 15.03 0.01 14.33
C ARG A 118 16.06 0.83 15.10
N GLY A 119 15.75 2.10 15.32
CA GLY A 119 16.64 3.07 15.95
C GLY A 119 17.29 4.04 14.97
N PRO A 120 17.84 5.15 15.49
CA PRO A 120 18.16 6.35 14.70
C PRO A 120 19.40 6.18 13.81
N ASP A 121 20.25 5.19 14.09
CA ASP A 121 21.49 4.98 13.35
C ASP A 121 21.93 3.51 13.35
N SER A 122 22.87 3.19 12.47
CA SER A 122 23.34 1.82 12.23
C SER A 122 23.96 1.11 13.44
N LYS A 123 24.35 1.84 14.50
CA LYS A 123 24.84 1.22 15.74
C LYS A 123 23.72 0.60 16.57
N SER A 124 22.49 1.09 16.38
CA SER A 124 21.28 0.59 17.05
C SER A 124 20.58 -0.54 16.30
N TRP A 125 20.87 -0.69 14.99
CA TRP A 125 20.19 -1.65 14.14
C TRP A 125 20.62 -3.09 14.46
N THR A 126 19.65 -4.00 14.46
CA THR A 126 19.88 -5.44 14.60
C THR A 126 19.16 -6.21 13.49
N LYS A 127 19.82 -7.22 12.91
CA LYS A 127 19.20 -8.22 12.03
C LYS A 127 18.86 -9.51 12.78
N ASP A 128 19.49 -9.72 13.94
CA ASP A 128 19.27 -10.89 14.78
C ASP A 128 17.98 -10.69 15.58
N PRO A 129 16.95 -11.53 15.38
CA PRO A 129 15.70 -11.41 16.10
C PRO A 129 15.88 -11.65 17.60
N ASP A 130 16.81 -12.49 18.03
CA ASP A 130 16.98 -12.85 19.45
C ASP A 130 17.78 -11.80 20.23
N LYS A 131 18.37 -10.84 19.53
CA LYS A 131 19.07 -9.71 20.14
C LYS A 131 18.11 -8.61 20.54
N GLU A 132 18.18 -8.19 21.80
CA GLU A 132 17.39 -7.04 22.27
C GLU A 132 17.77 -5.75 21.52
N ASN A 133 16.75 -4.99 21.11
CA ASN A 133 16.89 -3.60 20.68
C ASN A 133 16.37 -2.65 21.80
N PRO A 134 17.26 -1.95 22.53
CA PRO A 134 16.85 -1.02 23.59
C PRO A 134 16.01 0.16 23.06
N TYR A 135 16.25 0.62 21.84
CA TYR A 135 15.48 1.70 21.24
C TYR A 135 14.04 1.25 20.99
N TYR A 136 13.83 0.02 20.53
CA TYR A 136 12.51 -0.55 20.33
C TYR A 136 11.66 -0.51 21.61
N LYS A 137 12.23 -0.95 22.75
CA LYS A 137 11.56 -0.92 24.05
C LYS A 137 11.11 0.50 24.44
N PHE A 138 11.96 1.50 24.16
CA PHE A 138 11.62 2.90 24.40
C PHE A 138 10.50 3.39 23.47
N ILE A 139 10.63 3.18 22.16
CA ILE A 139 9.74 3.79 21.19
C ILE A 139 8.36 3.14 21.18
N ILE A 140 8.27 1.82 21.41
CA ILE A 140 6.98 1.11 21.43
C ILE A 140 6.10 1.57 22.61
N GLU A 141 6.70 1.80 23.78
CA GLU A 141 5.99 2.32 24.94
C GLU A 141 5.56 3.78 24.75
N LYS A 142 6.40 4.57 24.08
CA LYS A 142 6.04 5.95 23.70
C LYS A 142 4.88 5.96 22.70
N TYR A 143 4.93 5.11 21.67
CA TYR A 143 3.86 4.93 20.68
C TYR A 143 2.53 4.52 21.34
N LYS A 144 2.53 3.47 22.17
CA LYS A 144 1.33 3.01 22.89
C LYS A 144 0.71 4.14 23.72
N LYS A 145 1.52 4.96 24.39
CA LYS A 145 1.03 6.12 25.17
C LYS A 145 0.38 7.20 24.30
N MET A 146 0.96 7.50 23.13
CA MET A 146 0.39 8.47 22.19
C MET A 146 -0.94 7.98 21.62
N ASN A 147 -1.00 6.70 21.28
CA ASN A 147 -2.18 6.09 20.64
C ASN A 147 -3.26 5.65 21.66
N ALA A 148 -2.94 5.62 22.96
CA ALA A 148 -3.84 5.17 24.05
C ALA A 148 -5.17 5.93 24.16
N LYS A 149 -5.25 7.16 23.65
CA LYS A 149 -6.50 7.93 23.64
C LYS A 149 -7.58 7.29 22.77
N LYS A 150 -7.17 6.57 21.72
CA LYS A 150 -8.06 6.00 20.70
C LYS A 150 -8.03 4.47 20.73
N ILE A 151 -6.92 3.88 21.17
CA ILE A 151 -6.67 2.45 21.08
C ILE A 151 -6.34 1.87 22.45
N ASN A 152 -7.01 0.77 22.80
CA ASN A 152 -6.69 -0.02 23.98
C ASN A 152 -5.66 -1.11 23.62
N HIS A 153 -4.38 -0.76 23.68
CA HIS A 153 -3.29 -1.70 23.36
C HIS A 153 -3.25 -2.88 24.33
N LYS A 154 -2.93 -4.06 23.80
CA LYS A 154 -2.62 -5.22 24.64
C LYS A 154 -1.26 -5.02 25.30
N LYS A 155 -1.07 -5.66 26.47
CA LYS A 155 0.19 -5.57 27.21
C LYS A 155 1.37 -6.14 26.40
N LYS A 156 1.15 -7.27 25.70
CA LYS A 156 2.20 -8.06 25.04
C LYS A 156 2.68 -7.47 23.71
N HIS A 157 1.80 -6.84 22.93
CA HIS A 157 2.09 -6.35 21.58
C HIS A 157 1.42 -5.00 21.34
N ALA A 158 1.90 -4.26 20.34
CA ALA A 158 1.29 -2.99 19.93
C ALA A 158 0.20 -3.14 18.86
N CYS A 159 -0.02 -4.35 18.32
CA CYS A 159 -1.10 -4.62 17.37
C CYS A 159 -2.48 -4.27 17.97
N PHE A 160 -3.39 -3.84 17.11
CA PHE A 160 -4.76 -3.46 17.47
C PHE A 160 -5.71 -3.64 16.29
N ASP A 161 -7.00 -3.60 16.55
CA ASP A 161 -8.04 -3.62 15.52
C ASP A 161 -9.08 -2.52 15.75
N ILE A 162 -9.64 -2.01 14.66
CA ILE A 162 -10.69 -0.99 14.65
C ILE A 162 -11.78 -1.40 13.66
N PHE A 163 -13.04 -1.13 14.02
CA PHE A 163 -14.14 -1.15 13.06
C PHE A 163 -14.43 0.25 12.55
N ILE A 164 -14.54 0.39 11.23
CA ILE A 164 -15.02 1.61 10.57
C ILE A 164 -16.28 1.22 9.79
N GLY A 165 -17.45 1.57 10.34
CA GLY A 165 -18.71 1.00 9.88
C GLY A 165 -18.73 -0.53 10.06
N ASP A 166 -19.06 -1.25 9.00
CA ASP A 166 -19.13 -2.72 8.99
C ASP A 166 -17.78 -3.40 8.63
N HIS A 167 -16.72 -2.61 8.42
CA HIS A 167 -15.40 -3.08 7.97
C HIS A 167 -14.42 -3.19 9.13
N HIS A 168 -13.62 -4.25 9.13
CA HIS A 168 -12.66 -4.56 10.18
C HIS A 168 -11.24 -4.31 9.70
N PHE A 169 -10.54 -3.43 10.39
CA PHE A 169 -9.15 -3.08 10.11
C PHE A 169 -8.27 -3.63 11.23
N ILE A 170 -7.30 -4.45 10.86
CA ILE A 170 -6.38 -5.14 11.76
C ILE A 170 -4.99 -4.58 11.50
N ALA A 171 -4.45 -3.84 12.47
CA ALA A 171 -3.17 -3.17 12.39
C ALA A 171 -2.08 -3.99 13.09
N LEU A 172 -1.11 -4.46 12.30
CA LEU A 172 0.03 -5.24 12.75
C LEU A 172 1.24 -4.32 12.98
N ASN A 173 1.62 -4.15 14.24
CA ASN A 173 2.92 -3.59 14.61
C ASN A 173 3.89 -4.73 14.91
N THR A 174 5.13 -4.62 14.48
CA THR A 174 6.17 -5.61 14.81
C THR A 174 6.37 -5.70 16.33
N ASP A 175 6.70 -6.91 16.81
CA ASP A 175 7.03 -7.20 18.21
C ASP A 175 8.51 -6.98 18.52
N ARG A 176 9.36 -6.76 17.50
CA ARG A 176 10.79 -6.46 17.65
C ARG A 176 11.24 -5.36 16.69
N GLY A 177 12.19 -4.53 17.11
CA GLY A 177 12.80 -3.50 16.28
C GLY A 177 13.99 -4.03 15.48
N LEU A 178 13.72 -4.86 14.46
CA LEU A 178 14.75 -5.29 13.52
C LEU A 178 15.06 -4.17 12.52
N LYS A 179 16.20 -4.28 11.82
CA LYS A 179 16.66 -3.27 10.87
C LYS A 179 15.59 -2.94 9.83
N ASP A 180 15.07 -3.96 9.16
CA ASP A 180 14.15 -3.77 8.03
C ASP A 180 12.95 -4.74 8.04
N GLN A 181 13.06 -5.87 8.74
CA GLN A 181 12.05 -6.92 8.78
C GLN A 181 11.03 -6.74 9.90
N ALA A 182 9.82 -7.28 9.73
CA ALA A 182 8.87 -7.49 10.80
C ALA A 182 9.24 -8.75 11.61
N TYR A 183 8.79 -8.78 12.87
CA TYR A 183 8.83 -9.97 13.70
C TYR A 183 7.56 -10.07 14.53
N TYR A 184 6.99 -11.26 14.66
CA TYR A 184 5.80 -11.49 15.48
C TYR A 184 6.01 -12.67 16.41
N ASP A 185 5.81 -12.44 17.71
CA ASP A 185 5.81 -13.53 18.69
C ASP A 185 4.53 -14.37 18.55
N ASP A 186 4.56 -15.63 19.00
CA ASP A 186 3.43 -16.56 18.90
C ASP A 186 2.12 -15.98 19.44
N SER A 187 2.18 -15.25 20.56
CA SER A 187 0.97 -14.66 21.14
C SER A 187 0.33 -13.57 20.26
N THR A 188 1.13 -12.89 19.44
CA THR A 188 0.64 -11.91 18.47
C THR A 188 0.08 -12.61 17.24
N LEU A 189 0.71 -13.69 16.79
CA LEU A 189 0.20 -14.54 15.70
C LEU A 189 -1.14 -15.19 16.07
N GLU A 190 -1.28 -15.70 17.30
CA GLU A 190 -2.54 -16.23 17.83
C GLU A 190 -3.63 -15.16 17.89
N TRP A 191 -3.28 -13.95 18.36
CA TRP A 191 -4.20 -12.82 18.36
C TRP A 191 -4.63 -12.45 16.94
N PHE A 192 -3.69 -12.39 16.01
CA PHE A 192 -3.94 -12.08 14.61
C PHE A 192 -4.86 -13.11 13.95
N GLU A 193 -4.55 -14.41 14.10
CA GLU A 193 -5.37 -15.50 13.57
C GLU A 193 -6.79 -15.44 14.10
N LYS A 194 -6.96 -15.15 15.40
CA LYS A 194 -8.27 -14.94 16.00
C LYS A 194 -8.99 -13.76 15.36
N LYS A 195 -8.32 -12.61 15.21
CA LYS A 195 -8.94 -11.39 14.67
C LYS A 195 -9.34 -11.52 13.21
N VAL A 196 -8.48 -12.06 12.35
CA VAL A 196 -8.82 -12.25 10.94
C VAL A 196 -9.93 -13.31 10.76
N SER A 197 -10.10 -14.21 11.73
CA SER A 197 -11.18 -15.21 11.75
C SER A 197 -12.53 -14.71 12.27
N GLU A 198 -12.62 -13.49 12.81
CA GLU A 198 -13.89 -12.92 13.27
C GLU A 198 -14.87 -12.76 12.08
N LYS A 199 -16.16 -13.04 12.29
CA LYS A 199 -17.17 -12.80 11.24
C LYS A 199 -17.41 -11.31 11.13
N VAL A 200 -17.35 -10.78 9.92
CA VAL A 200 -17.58 -9.35 9.62
C VAL A 200 -18.68 -9.22 8.57
N LYS A 201 -19.47 -8.15 8.65
CA LYS A 201 -20.50 -7.85 7.64
C LYS A 201 -19.90 -7.25 6.37
N GLY A 202 -18.91 -6.38 6.54
CA GLY A 202 -18.17 -5.76 5.46
C GLY A 202 -16.91 -6.56 5.09
N ARG A 203 -15.82 -5.82 4.86
CA ARG A 203 -14.52 -6.35 4.43
C ARG A 203 -13.50 -6.34 5.56
N LYS A 204 -12.49 -7.20 5.45
CA LYS A 204 -11.33 -7.22 6.33
C LYS A 204 -10.13 -6.59 5.64
N PHE A 205 -9.44 -5.72 6.37
CA PHE A 205 -8.20 -5.10 5.97
C PHE A 205 -7.14 -5.44 7.00
N VAL A 206 -6.00 -5.94 6.54
CA VAL A 206 -4.81 -6.16 7.36
C VAL A 206 -3.79 -5.13 6.94
N ILE A 207 -3.27 -4.38 7.90
CA ILE A 207 -2.31 -3.31 7.66
C ILE A 207 -0.99 -3.78 8.27
N SER A 208 0.00 -3.95 7.41
CA SER A 208 1.37 -4.32 7.76
C SER A 208 2.31 -3.34 7.09
N HIS A 209 3.42 -2.96 7.70
CA HIS A 209 4.35 -2.07 7.03
C HIS A 209 5.10 -2.81 5.91
N GLN A 210 5.73 -3.95 6.23
CA GLN A 210 6.41 -4.79 5.27
C GLN A 210 5.39 -5.54 4.39
N PRO A 211 5.59 -5.56 3.05
CA PRO A 211 4.85 -6.45 2.15
C PRO A 211 5.27 -7.90 2.36
N LEU A 212 4.36 -8.85 2.13
CA LEU A 212 4.67 -10.28 2.17
C LEU A 212 5.62 -10.66 1.03
N ASN A 213 6.53 -11.61 1.25
CA ASN A 213 7.49 -12.00 0.22
C ASN A 213 6.81 -12.57 -1.03
N ASP A 214 7.44 -12.37 -2.18
CA ASP A 214 7.03 -12.86 -3.50
C ASP A 214 5.69 -12.27 -3.99
N THR A 215 5.47 -10.99 -3.67
CA THR A 215 4.24 -10.29 -4.02
C THR A 215 4.53 -9.11 -4.93
N HIS A 216 4.87 -7.95 -4.38
CA HIS A 216 5.12 -6.72 -5.12
C HIS A 216 6.57 -6.61 -5.59
N TRP A 217 6.80 -5.73 -6.57
CA TRP A 217 8.14 -5.31 -6.93
C TRP A 217 8.85 -4.78 -5.67
N ARG A 218 9.96 -5.41 -5.30
CA ARG A 218 10.84 -5.17 -4.15
C ARG A 218 10.39 -5.78 -2.82
N SER A 219 9.34 -6.60 -2.82
CA SER A 219 8.83 -7.23 -1.58
C SER A 219 9.83 -8.10 -0.82
N ASN A 220 10.88 -8.63 -1.47
CA ASN A 220 11.92 -9.44 -0.82
C ASN A 220 13.21 -8.64 -0.52
N LEU A 221 13.29 -7.37 -0.91
CA LEU A 221 14.44 -6.53 -0.58
C LEU A 221 14.45 -6.20 0.92
N PHE A 222 15.61 -5.77 1.42
CA PHE A 222 15.77 -5.41 2.83
C PHE A 222 15.45 -6.57 3.80
N GLY A 223 15.69 -7.81 3.35
CA GLY A 223 15.34 -9.02 4.09
C GLY A 223 13.87 -9.44 4.00
N GLY A 224 13.07 -8.72 3.20
CA GLY A 224 11.66 -9.02 2.97
C GLY A 224 10.80 -8.86 4.21
N PHE A 225 9.72 -9.64 4.29
CA PHE A 225 8.77 -9.56 5.40
C PHE A 225 9.39 -9.93 6.76
N GLY A 226 10.22 -10.96 6.80
CA GLY A 226 10.79 -11.53 8.03
C GLY A 226 10.47 -13.01 8.22
N GLU A 227 10.90 -13.59 9.35
CA GLU A 227 10.86 -15.04 9.59
C GLU A 227 9.44 -15.63 9.60
N GLN A 228 8.42 -14.83 9.94
CA GLN A 228 7.03 -15.27 10.05
C GLN A 228 6.22 -15.12 8.74
N ASP A 229 6.85 -14.78 7.61
CA ASP A 229 6.18 -14.58 6.32
C ASP A 229 5.23 -15.74 5.95
N GLU A 230 5.74 -16.97 5.94
CA GLU A 230 4.95 -18.17 5.63
C GLU A 230 3.84 -18.43 6.65
N LYS A 231 4.08 -18.10 7.93
CA LYS A 231 3.06 -18.26 8.98
C LYS A 231 1.91 -17.27 8.79
N ILE A 232 2.22 -16.02 8.43
CA ILE A 232 1.20 -15.00 8.12
C ILE A 232 0.42 -15.39 6.86
N LYS A 233 1.10 -15.80 5.78
CA LYS A 233 0.47 -16.33 4.55
C LYS A 233 -0.46 -17.51 4.86
N SER A 234 -0.03 -18.44 5.72
CA SER A 234 -0.83 -19.60 6.16
C SER A 234 -2.09 -19.21 6.94
N ILE A 235 -2.00 -18.18 7.80
CA ILE A 235 -3.18 -17.66 8.51
C ILE A 235 -4.15 -16.99 7.51
N LEU A 236 -3.62 -16.16 6.62
CA LEU A 236 -4.40 -15.41 5.64
C LEU A 236 -5.02 -16.27 4.53
N SER A 237 -4.42 -17.40 4.17
CA SER A 237 -4.97 -18.33 3.15
C SER A 237 -6.30 -18.96 3.57
N LYS A 238 -6.61 -18.96 4.86
CA LYS A 238 -7.94 -19.32 5.40
C LYS A 238 -8.99 -18.24 5.15
N HIS A 239 -8.56 -17.02 4.80
CA HIS A 239 -9.37 -15.82 4.61
C HIS A 239 -8.96 -15.08 3.31
N PRO A 240 -9.03 -15.72 2.13
CA PRO A 240 -8.42 -15.22 0.90
C PRO A 240 -9.04 -13.94 0.31
N LYS A 241 -10.17 -13.49 0.85
CA LYS A 241 -10.82 -12.21 0.52
C LYS A 241 -10.31 -11.03 1.39
N THR A 242 -9.36 -11.28 2.28
CA THR A 242 -8.75 -10.24 3.12
C THR A 242 -7.87 -9.34 2.26
N VAL A 243 -8.01 -8.02 2.42
CA VAL A 243 -7.18 -7.03 1.75
C VAL A 243 -5.98 -6.74 2.64
N VAL A 244 -4.76 -6.91 2.14
CA VAL A 244 -3.52 -6.59 2.86
C VAL A 244 -2.95 -5.30 2.27
N ILE A 245 -2.70 -4.31 3.13
CA ILE A 245 -2.18 -2.99 2.77
C ILE A 245 -0.77 -2.86 3.35
N SER A 246 0.22 -2.53 2.50
CA SER A 246 1.62 -2.37 2.89
C SER A 246 2.36 -1.21 2.22
N GLY A 247 3.45 -0.78 2.87
CA GLY A 247 4.37 0.27 2.41
C GLY A 247 5.79 -0.29 2.23
N HIS A 248 6.80 0.32 2.85
CA HIS A 248 8.20 -0.15 3.02
C HIS A 248 9.09 -0.13 1.78
N ILE A 249 8.54 -0.47 0.61
CA ILE A 249 9.31 -0.70 -0.62
C ILE A 249 9.42 0.53 -1.54
N HIS A 250 8.89 1.67 -1.11
CA HIS A 250 9.10 3.01 -1.68
C HIS A 250 8.81 3.17 -3.17
N ASN A 251 7.92 2.35 -3.73
CA ASN A 251 7.51 2.54 -5.12
C ASN A 251 6.49 3.69 -5.22
N GLY A 252 6.38 4.24 -6.43
CA GLY A 252 5.41 5.27 -6.80
C GLY A 252 4.48 4.78 -7.92
N PHE A 253 3.50 5.61 -8.26
CA PHE A 253 2.59 5.31 -9.37
C PHE A 253 3.35 4.97 -10.66
N GLY A 254 2.79 4.07 -11.46
CA GLY A 254 3.45 3.55 -12.66
C GLY A 254 4.30 2.30 -12.43
N VAL A 255 4.58 1.90 -11.19
CA VAL A 255 5.18 0.59 -10.87
C VAL A 255 4.40 -0.18 -9.80
N LEU A 256 3.53 0.49 -9.03
CA LEU A 256 2.69 -0.16 -8.01
C LEU A 256 1.87 -1.32 -8.57
N GLU A 257 1.63 -2.29 -7.69
CA GLU A 257 0.77 -3.43 -7.99
C GLU A 257 -0.31 -3.65 -6.92
N ALA A 258 -1.45 -4.10 -7.41
CA ALA A 258 -2.52 -4.67 -6.61
C ALA A 258 -2.82 -6.05 -7.18
N MET A 259 -2.73 -7.11 -6.37
CA MET A 259 -2.82 -8.48 -6.88
C MET A 259 -3.61 -9.41 -5.99
N GLN A 260 -4.25 -10.41 -6.58
CA GLN A 260 -4.86 -11.52 -5.84
C GLN A 260 -3.87 -12.68 -5.74
N LYS A 261 -3.58 -13.11 -4.52
CA LYS A 261 -2.88 -14.37 -4.23
C LYS A 261 -3.78 -15.32 -3.45
N GLU A 262 -3.29 -16.53 -3.19
CA GLU A 262 -4.03 -17.51 -2.39
C GLU A 262 -4.34 -17.05 -0.96
N PHE A 263 -3.58 -16.08 -0.48
CA PHE A 263 -3.59 -15.56 0.89
C PHE A 263 -4.06 -14.10 0.97
N GLY A 264 -4.77 -13.60 -0.04
CA GLY A 264 -5.39 -12.28 0.04
C GLY A 264 -5.25 -11.43 -1.21
N THR A 265 -5.93 -10.29 -1.16
CA THR A 265 -5.77 -9.19 -2.11
C THR A 265 -4.71 -8.24 -1.57
N LEU A 266 -3.57 -8.14 -2.22
CA LEU A 266 -2.38 -7.45 -1.72
C LEU A 266 -2.23 -6.11 -2.42
N ILE A 267 -2.19 -5.03 -1.64
CA ILE A 267 -2.17 -3.66 -2.12
C ILE A 267 -0.93 -2.96 -1.57
N GLU A 268 -0.11 -2.50 -2.49
CA GLU A 268 1.02 -1.63 -2.19
C GLU A 268 0.60 -0.17 -2.18
N ILE A 269 1.03 0.57 -1.17
CA ILE A 269 0.78 2.01 -1.03
C ILE A 269 2.04 2.77 -1.48
N PRO A 270 1.90 3.84 -2.29
CA PRO A 270 3.06 4.59 -2.71
C PRO A 270 3.72 5.30 -1.54
N SER A 271 5.02 5.47 -1.66
CA SER A 271 5.80 6.33 -0.77
C SER A 271 5.32 7.78 -0.86
N PHE A 272 4.94 8.38 0.27
CA PHE A 272 4.62 9.82 0.30
C PHE A 272 5.87 10.67 0.06
N ASN A 273 7.00 10.20 0.61
CA ASN A 273 8.31 10.81 0.47
C ASN A 273 9.32 9.70 0.14
N ARG A 274 10.51 10.08 -0.36
CA ARG A 274 11.58 9.12 -0.71
C ARG A 274 11.16 8.04 -1.70
N THR A 275 10.25 8.34 -2.61
CA THR A 275 9.87 7.42 -3.68
C THR A 275 11.07 7.10 -4.58
N GLU A 276 11.33 5.82 -4.77
CA GLU A 276 12.52 5.32 -5.49
C GLU A 276 12.19 4.85 -6.90
N ASN A 277 10.95 4.45 -7.19
CA ASN A 277 10.54 3.95 -8.52
C ASN A 277 9.21 4.54 -8.99
N GLY A 278 8.96 4.52 -10.31
CA GLY A 278 7.75 5.13 -10.89
C GLY A 278 7.76 6.66 -10.79
N LEU A 279 6.60 7.27 -10.54
CA LEU A 279 6.50 8.70 -10.29
C LEU A 279 7.12 9.05 -8.92
N ARG A 280 8.17 9.89 -8.92
CA ARG A 280 9.02 10.15 -7.74
C ARG A 280 8.73 11.44 -6.96
N GLU A 281 7.67 12.16 -7.30
CA GLU A 281 7.31 13.38 -6.56
C GLU A 281 6.77 13.07 -5.17
N LYS A 282 6.93 14.00 -4.23
CA LYS A 282 6.32 13.88 -2.90
C LYS A 282 4.81 14.06 -2.97
N GLY A 283 4.10 13.44 -2.03
CA GLY A 283 2.69 13.69 -1.80
C GLY A 283 1.75 12.59 -2.28
N TYR A 284 2.26 11.52 -2.87
CA TYR A 284 1.43 10.42 -3.36
C TYR A 284 0.79 9.62 -2.24
N GLY A 285 -0.38 9.07 -2.54
CA GLY A 285 -1.18 8.22 -1.66
C GLY A 285 -2.49 7.86 -2.35
N PHE A 286 -3.31 7.06 -1.69
CA PHE A 286 -4.62 6.68 -2.20
C PHE A 286 -5.76 7.28 -1.39
N ILE A 287 -6.90 7.55 -2.02
CA ILE A 287 -8.19 7.53 -1.33
C ILE A 287 -8.80 6.15 -1.56
N LEU A 288 -8.90 5.36 -0.49
CA LEU A 288 -9.61 4.09 -0.48
C LEU A 288 -11.11 4.36 -0.36
N GLN A 289 -11.85 4.07 -1.42
CA GLN A 289 -13.31 4.00 -1.46
C GLN A 289 -13.75 2.57 -1.22
N ILE A 290 -14.63 2.36 -0.25
CA ILE A 290 -15.25 1.07 0.02
C ILE A 290 -16.74 1.18 -0.27
N GLU A 291 -17.16 0.43 -1.29
CA GLU A 291 -18.54 0.34 -1.77
C GLU A 291 -19.14 -1.01 -1.36
N SER A 292 -20.41 -1.27 -1.69
CA SER A 292 -21.05 -2.54 -1.33
C SER A 292 -20.39 -3.74 -2.00
N ASP A 293 -19.99 -3.63 -3.26
CA ASP A 293 -19.51 -4.72 -4.12
C ASP A 293 -18.07 -4.52 -4.64
N SER A 294 -17.42 -3.42 -4.27
CA SER A 294 -16.07 -3.11 -4.73
C SER A 294 -15.29 -2.25 -3.76
N ILE A 295 -13.98 -2.22 -3.98
CA ILE A 295 -13.07 -1.24 -3.41
C ILE A 295 -12.32 -0.55 -4.55
N THR A 296 -12.12 0.76 -4.41
CA THR A 296 -11.34 1.56 -5.36
C THR A 296 -10.25 2.29 -4.59
N PHE A 297 -9.01 2.14 -5.05
CA PHE A 297 -7.87 2.93 -4.61
C PHE A 297 -7.69 4.06 -5.63
N GLU A 298 -8.24 5.24 -5.33
CA GLU A 298 -8.10 6.43 -6.18
C GLU A 298 -6.72 7.04 -5.96
N ALA A 299 -5.93 7.22 -7.01
CA ALA A 299 -4.54 7.66 -6.94
C ALA A 299 -4.44 9.20 -6.84
N TRP A 300 -3.91 9.71 -5.74
CA TRP A 300 -3.83 11.16 -5.50
C TRP A 300 -2.40 11.61 -5.20
N ASN A 301 -2.07 12.83 -5.62
CA ASN A 301 -1.04 13.63 -4.97
C ASN A 301 -1.72 14.61 -4.01
N PHE A 302 -1.65 14.35 -2.71
CA PHE A 302 -2.28 15.14 -1.67
C PHE A 302 -1.58 16.48 -1.40
N LEU A 303 -0.31 16.65 -1.76
CA LEU A 303 0.37 17.95 -1.65
C LEU A 303 -0.13 18.95 -2.71
N LYS A 304 -0.30 18.46 -3.93
CA LYS A 304 -0.81 19.22 -5.08
C LYS A 304 -2.35 19.25 -5.13
N ASN A 305 -3.01 18.35 -4.39
CA ASN A 305 -4.46 18.12 -4.47
C ASN A 305 -4.90 17.77 -5.90
N GLN A 306 -4.23 16.76 -6.47
CA GLN A 306 -4.44 16.31 -7.85
C GLN A 306 -4.74 14.81 -7.88
N HIS A 307 -5.79 14.43 -8.59
CA HIS A 307 -6.17 13.04 -8.88
C HIS A 307 -5.47 12.56 -10.16
N TYR A 308 -5.05 11.30 -10.17
CA TYR A 308 -4.39 10.63 -11.29
C TYR A 308 -5.17 9.37 -11.68
N PRO A 309 -6.32 9.52 -12.35
CA PRO A 309 -7.24 8.41 -12.62
C PRO A 309 -6.61 7.25 -13.40
N GLU A 310 -5.55 7.51 -14.18
CA GLU A 310 -4.82 6.48 -14.92
C GLU A 310 -4.10 5.45 -14.00
N TYR A 311 -3.93 5.78 -12.72
CA TYR A 311 -3.36 4.89 -11.71
C TYR A 311 -4.39 4.39 -10.69
N ASP A 312 -5.68 4.70 -10.87
CA ASP A 312 -6.73 4.15 -10.04
C ASP A 312 -6.76 2.62 -10.19
N VAL A 313 -7.03 1.93 -9.08
CA VAL A 313 -7.22 0.49 -9.06
C VAL A 313 -8.59 0.18 -8.49
N LYS A 314 -9.47 -0.39 -9.32
CA LYS A 314 -10.77 -0.90 -8.90
C LYS A 314 -10.74 -2.42 -8.79
N ILE A 315 -11.18 -2.93 -7.65
CA ILE A 315 -11.25 -4.36 -7.34
C ILE A 315 -12.67 -4.68 -6.94
N THR A 316 -13.33 -5.55 -7.70
CA THR A 316 -14.70 -5.97 -7.43
C THR A 316 -14.75 -7.30 -6.66
N ASP A 317 -15.77 -7.48 -5.85
CA ASP A 317 -16.01 -8.77 -5.16
C ASP A 317 -16.25 -9.90 -6.17
N HIS A 318 -16.82 -9.57 -7.33
CA HIS A 318 -16.97 -10.49 -8.46
C HIS A 318 -15.61 -10.95 -8.98
N ALA A 319 -14.67 -10.03 -9.23
CA ALA A 319 -13.34 -10.39 -9.69
C ALA A 319 -12.60 -11.28 -8.69
N ILE A 320 -12.64 -10.93 -7.41
CA ILE A 320 -12.05 -11.75 -6.35
C ILE A 320 -12.71 -13.14 -6.34
N SER A 321 -14.04 -13.21 -6.37
CA SER A 321 -14.76 -14.49 -6.32
C SER A 321 -14.49 -15.35 -7.56
N SER A 322 -14.47 -14.77 -8.76
CA SER A 322 -14.14 -15.45 -10.02
C SER A 322 -12.74 -16.07 -9.99
N ILE A 323 -11.75 -15.33 -9.45
CA ILE A 323 -10.39 -15.86 -9.31
C ILE A 323 -10.36 -17.02 -8.31
N LEU A 324 -11.07 -16.89 -7.18
CA LEU A 324 -11.11 -17.93 -6.14
C LEU A 324 -11.95 -19.16 -6.53
N GLU A 325 -12.94 -19.04 -7.40
CA GLU A 325 -13.71 -20.17 -7.94
C GLU A 325 -12.82 -21.04 -8.84
N LYS A 326 -12.03 -20.40 -9.71
CA LYS A 326 -11.01 -21.10 -10.54
C LYS A 326 -9.99 -21.87 -9.71
N LYS A 327 -9.70 -21.43 -8.47
CA LYS A 327 -8.91 -22.22 -7.50
C LYS A 327 -9.60 -23.54 -7.16
N GLN A 328 -10.88 -23.48 -6.82
CA GLN A 328 -11.66 -24.63 -6.38
C GLN A 328 -11.80 -25.67 -7.51
N GLU A 329 -11.89 -25.19 -8.75
CA GLU A 329 -11.90 -26.00 -9.97
C GLU A 329 -10.50 -26.51 -10.36
N ASN A 330 -9.46 -26.11 -9.63
CA ASN A 330 -8.07 -26.51 -9.85
C ASN A 330 -7.55 -26.15 -11.25
N GLU A 331 -8.05 -25.06 -11.84
CA GLU A 331 -7.70 -24.64 -13.19
C GLU A 331 -6.21 -24.27 -13.32
N GLU A 332 -5.60 -24.63 -14.45
CA GLU A 332 -4.21 -24.27 -14.77
C GLU A 332 -4.02 -22.74 -14.83
N CYS A 333 -5.02 -22.02 -15.33
CA CYS A 333 -5.00 -20.56 -15.39
C CYS A 333 -4.88 -19.94 -13.98
N TYR A 334 -5.64 -20.45 -12.99
CA TYR A 334 -5.52 -20.00 -11.60
C TYR A 334 -4.11 -20.27 -11.07
N LYS A 335 -3.60 -21.51 -11.23
CA LYS A 335 -2.27 -21.88 -10.76
C LYS A 335 -1.19 -20.99 -11.34
N SER A 336 -1.22 -20.75 -12.64
CA SER A 336 -0.29 -19.83 -13.31
C SER A 336 -0.41 -18.42 -12.73
N LEU A 337 -1.63 -17.92 -12.56
CA LEU A 337 -1.89 -16.55 -12.08
C LEU A 337 -1.34 -16.30 -10.67
N VAL A 338 -1.54 -17.24 -9.74
CA VAL A 338 -1.10 -17.07 -8.34
C VAL A 338 0.34 -17.52 -8.09
N ALA A 339 0.91 -18.37 -8.95
CA ALA A 339 2.31 -18.80 -8.86
C ALA A 339 3.31 -17.80 -9.49
N GLU A 340 2.84 -16.83 -10.28
CA GLU A 340 3.67 -15.77 -10.84
C GLU A 340 4.36 -14.97 -9.72
N ASN A 341 5.70 -15.06 -9.64
CA ASN A 341 6.52 -14.34 -8.66
C ASN A 341 7.69 -13.65 -9.38
N TYR A 342 8.25 -12.62 -8.76
CA TYR A 342 9.48 -12.00 -9.26
C TYR A 342 10.66 -12.96 -9.07
N PRO A 343 11.68 -12.93 -9.95
CA PRO A 343 12.85 -13.80 -9.87
C PRO A 343 13.84 -13.30 -8.80
N TRP A 344 13.40 -13.18 -7.55
CA TRP A 344 14.12 -12.52 -6.46
C TRP A 344 15.48 -13.15 -6.16
N GLU A 345 15.57 -14.47 -6.13
CA GLU A 345 16.84 -15.18 -5.91
C GLU A 345 17.90 -14.70 -6.91
N LYS A 346 17.57 -14.74 -8.21
CA LYS A 346 18.46 -14.28 -9.27
C LYS A 346 18.75 -12.78 -9.18
N ILE A 347 17.78 -11.94 -8.80
CA ILE A 347 18.01 -10.50 -8.64
C ILE A 347 18.98 -10.24 -7.48
N ALA A 348 18.76 -10.89 -6.34
CA ALA A 348 19.60 -10.73 -5.15
C ALA A 348 21.03 -11.23 -5.38
N GLU A 349 21.21 -12.40 -6.01
CA GLU A 349 22.52 -12.95 -6.39
C GLU A 349 23.35 -11.97 -7.23
N ASN A 350 22.69 -11.24 -8.14
CA ASN A 350 23.35 -10.30 -9.02
C ASN A 350 23.57 -8.91 -8.39
N ASN A 351 23.07 -8.65 -7.18
CA ASN A 351 23.02 -7.31 -6.58
C ASN A 351 23.37 -7.28 -5.07
N ASP A 352 24.32 -8.11 -4.62
CA ASP A 352 24.82 -8.11 -3.22
C ASP A 352 23.69 -8.15 -2.17
N GLY A 353 22.71 -9.03 -2.40
CA GLY A 353 21.54 -9.16 -1.51
C GLY A 353 20.42 -8.14 -1.77
N GLY A 354 20.60 -7.20 -2.70
CA GLY A 354 19.53 -6.34 -3.23
C GLY A 354 19.19 -5.10 -2.38
N ASP A 355 19.80 -4.93 -1.20
CA ASP A 355 19.53 -3.83 -0.26
C ASP A 355 19.80 -2.42 -0.83
N ASN A 356 20.53 -2.30 -1.95
CA ASN A 356 20.85 -1.02 -2.59
C ASN A 356 20.14 -0.82 -3.94
N ILE A 357 19.25 -1.73 -4.34
CA ILE A 357 18.53 -1.61 -5.62
C ILE A 357 17.55 -0.45 -5.53
N THR A 358 17.72 0.52 -6.43
CA THR A 358 16.83 1.69 -6.59
C THR A 358 16.26 1.80 -8.01
N GLU A 359 16.68 0.88 -8.89
CA GLU A 359 16.22 0.77 -10.25
C GLU A 359 14.81 0.17 -10.33
N GLY A 360 14.08 0.55 -11.37
CA GLY A 360 12.73 0.05 -11.63
C GLY A 360 12.73 -1.34 -12.28
N GLN A 361 11.55 -1.94 -12.35
CA GLN A 361 11.33 -3.26 -12.96
C GLN A 361 11.90 -3.37 -14.38
N GLU A 362 11.79 -2.28 -15.16
CA GLU A 362 12.25 -2.18 -16.54
C GLU A 362 13.77 -2.35 -16.68
N HIS A 363 14.55 -1.90 -15.69
CA HIS A 363 16.00 -2.08 -15.67
C HIS A 363 16.37 -3.57 -15.68
N PHE A 364 15.58 -4.37 -14.97
CA PHE A 364 15.75 -5.82 -14.87
C PHE A 364 14.99 -6.58 -15.96
N GLY A 365 14.39 -5.89 -16.93
CA GLY A 365 13.57 -6.50 -17.99
C GLY A 365 12.31 -7.18 -17.46
N LEU A 366 11.81 -6.74 -16.30
CA LEU A 366 10.65 -7.32 -15.64
C LEU A 366 9.37 -6.61 -16.07
N ARG A 367 8.30 -7.39 -16.23
CA ARG A 367 6.93 -6.86 -16.32
C ARG A 367 6.32 -6.80 -14.93
N ARG A 368 5.24 -6.02 -14.79
CA ARG A 368 4.32 -6.19 -13.66
C ARG A 368 3.74 -7.59 -13.67
N LEU A 369 3.72 -8.25 -12.52
CA LEU A 369 3.01 -9.50 -12.31
C LEU A 369 1.50 -9.28 -12.41
N TRP A 370 1.01 -8.13 -11.92
CA TRP A 370 -0.42 -7.81 -11.89
C TRP A 370 -0.76 -6.40 -12.37
N PRO A 371 -0.76 -6.17 -13.70
CA PRO A 371 -1.26 -4.93 -14.28
C PRO A 371 -2.80 -4.81 -14.12
N ASN A 372 -3.31 -3.57 -14.13
CA ASN A 372 -4.72 -3.25 -13.87
C ASN A 372 -5.72 -4.03 -14.75
N TYR A 373 -5.38 -4.28 -16.03
CA TYR A 373 -6.26 -5.03 -16.93
C TYR A 373 -6.56 -6.46 -16.43
N LYS A 374 -5.70 -7.05 -15.57
CA LYS A 374 -6.01 -8.35 -14.96
C LYS A 374 -7.26 -8.25 -14.09
N TRP A 375 -7.44 -7.17 -13.32
CA TRP A 375 -8.66 -6.95 -12.55
C TRP A 375 -9.88 -6.76 -13.46
N GLU A 376 -9.72 -5.99 -14.53
CA GLU A 376 -10.78 -5.77 -15.52
C GLU A 376 -11.25 -7.08 -16.18
N GLN A 377 -10.30 -7.97 -16.51
CA GLN A 377 -10.58 -9.29 -17.10
C GLN A 377 -11.51 -10.16 -16.25
N TYR A 378 -11.41 -10.06 -14.92
CA TYR A 378 -12.25 -10.82 -13.99
C TYR A 378 -13.44 -10.00 -13.46
N SER A 379 -13.52 -8.70 -13.75
CA SER A 379 -14.60 -7.83 -13.28
C SER A 379 -15.86 -7.89 -14.13
N SER A 380 -15.79 -8.39 -15.37
CA SER A 380 -16.97 -8.54 -16.24
C SER A 380 -17.76 -9.82 -15.93
N ASP A 381 -19.05 -9.67 -15.64
CA ASP A 381 -20.02 -10.77 -15.61
C ASP A 381 -20.11 -11.43 -17.01
N PRO A 382 -19.97 -12.76 -17.15
CA PRO A 382 -20.21 -13.46 -18.42
C PRO A 382 -21.55 -13.13 -19.07
N LEU A 383 -22.58 -12.79 -18.29
CA LEU A 383 -23.93 -12.47 -18.78
C LEU A 383 -24.00 -11.17 -19.59
N LEU A 384 -23.03 -10.27 -19.46
CA LEU A 384 -22.95 -9.03 -20.26
C LEU A 384 -22.28 -9.24 -21.63
N LYS A 385 -21.68 -10.40 -21.90
CA LYS A 385 -21.05 -10.71 -23.20
C LYS A 385 -21.96 -11.42 -24.21
N GLN A 386 -23.21 -11.75 -23.84
CA GLN A 386 -24.17 -12.37 -24.76
C GLN A 386 -25.07 -11.40 -25.53
N THR A 387 -24.88 -10.09 -25.39
CA THR A 387 -25.60 -9.08 -26.18
C THR A 387 -24.64 -8.24 -27.00
N TYR A 388 -24.12 -8.82 -28.08
CA TYR A 388 -23.77 -8.11 -29.33
C TYR A 388 -23.89 -9.05 -30.52
#